data_AF-A0A2N9LT40-F1
#
_entry.id   AF-A0A2N9LT40-F1
#
_cell.length_a   1.000
_cell.length_b   1.000
_cell.length_c   1.000
_cell.angle_alpha   90.00
_cell.angle_beta   90.00
_cell.angle_gamma   90.00
#
_symmetry.space_group_name_H-M   'P 1'
#
loop_
_entity.id
_entity.type
_entity.pdbx_description
1 polymer ?
#
loop_
_entity_poly.entity_id
_entity_poly.type
_entity_poly.pdbx_seq_one_letter_code
_entity_poly.pdbx_strand_id
1 'polypeptide(L)'
;MGKDLRRVGKLLLLFLAAGTLVAAAETPDGAAANAGDDANSVAQVRNERGWEYGPFVNWGTGAGARSDYKFLWSGFELGKVLTPVLHAGFMTGQFEFAGNIMPLWQAYTPPPHEEQFTCQTLNGQMVSCLLPAGGGTFRGVGLTPVIFRWNFLTRSKRIQPWLQAAGGLIYTTHKFPPNLLSNPSEGIDGGTSVWNFSPQGGGGVHIFLRPKRSIDINVNGVHISSASLGDRNPGVNGSVQVQVGYTFWK
;
A
#
# COMPACT_ATOMS: atom_id res chain seq x y z
N MET A 1 21.55 29.66 -12.65
CA MET A 1 20.40 28.89 -12.14
C MET A 1 20.02 27.81 -13.16
N GLY A 2 20.77 26.71 -13.22
CA GLY A 2 20.60 25.71 -14.31
C GLY A 2 21.53 24.50 -14.28
N LYS A 3 22.41 24.38 -13.27
CA LYS A 3 23.32 23.23 -13.11
C LYS A 3 22.84 22.20 -12.06
N ASP A 4 21.89 22.54 -11.19
CA ASP A 4 21.42 21.64 -10.12
C ASP A 4 20.28 20.69 -10.53
N LEU A 5 19.48 21.04 -11.55
CA LEU A 5 18.39 20.18 -12.04
C LEU A 5 18.88 18.90 -12.76
N ARG A 6 20.15 18.85 -13.21
CA ARG A 6 20.71 17.66 -13.86
C ARG A 6 21.24 16.61 -12.88
N ARG A 7 21.44 16.96 -11.60
CA ARG A 7 21.91 16.01 -10.58
C ARG A 7 20.77 15.21 -9.94
N VAL A 8 19.56 15.77 -9.85
CA VAL A 8 18.38 15.08 -9.32
C VAL A 8 17.84 14.03 -10.30
N GLY A 9 17.92 14.29 -11.61
CA GLY A 9 17.51 13.32 -12.64
C GLY A 9 18.40 12.07 -12.74
N LYS A 10 19.65 12.13 -12.29
CA LYS A 10 20.57 10.98 -12.31
C LYS A 10 20.46 10.08 -11.07
N LEU A 11 19.99 10.60 -9.93
CA LEU A 11 19.74 9.76 -8.75
C LEU A 11 18.47 8.90 -8.89
N LEU A 12 17.45 9.38 -9.61
CA LEU A 12 16.22 8.63 -9.90
C LEU A 12 16.42 7.46 -10.88
N LEU A 13 17.49 7.49 -11.69
CA LEU A 13 17.87 6.38 -12.59
C LEU A 13 18.78 5.34 -11.92
N LEU A 14 19.35 5.63 -10.74
CA LEU A 14 20.25 4.73 -10.03
C LEU A 14 19.54 3.83 -9.00
N PHE A 15 18.32 4.18 -8.57
CA PHE A 15 17.51 3.30 -7.72
C PHE A 15 16.69 2.24 -8.49
N LEU A 16 16.70 2.28 -9.83
CA LEU A 16 16.07 1.28 -10.69
C LEU A 16 17.03 0.15 -11.14
N ALA A 17 18.31 0.19 -10.75
CA ALA A 17 19.34 -0.71 -11.28
C ALA A 17 20.03 -1.63 -10.25
N ALA A 18 19.64 -1.60 -8.96
CA ALA A 18 20.37 -2.30 -7.89
C ALA A 18 19.60 -3.48 -7.26
N GLY A 19 18.82 -4.23 -8.04
CA GLY A 19 17.95 -5.30 -7.53
C GLY A 19 17.96 -6.61 -8.30
N THR A 20 18.94 -6.87 -9.17
CA THR A 20 18.97 -8.09 -10.00
C THR A 20 20.30 -8.83 -9.89
N LEU A 21 20.49 -9.60 -8.81
CA LEU A 21 21.40 -10.74 -8.81
C LEU A 21 20.82 -11.85 -7.92
N VAL A 22 19.78 -12.52 -8.41
CA VAL A 22 19.55 -13.93 -8.07
C VAL A 22 19.90 -14.71 -9.32
N ALA A 23 21.09 -15.29 -9.33
CA ALA A 23 21.52 -16.21 -10.38
C ALA A 23 20.69 -17.50 -10.24
N ALA A 24 19.70 -17.68 -11.11
CA ALA A 24 19.14 -19.00 -11.38
C ALA A 24 20.06 -19.67 -12.40
N ALA A 25 20.66 -20.80 -12.04
CA ALA A 25 21.39 -21.64 -12.98
C ALA A 25 20.41 -22.13 -14.06
N GLU A 26 20.65 -21.74 -15.31
CA GLU A 26 19.92 -22.26 -16.47
C GLU A 26 20.52 -23.63 -16.83
N THR A 27 19.73 -24.69 -16.69
CA THR A 27 19.96 -25.94 -17.42
C THR A 27 19.46 -25.73 -18.85
N PRO A 28 20.31 -25.86 -19.88
CA PRO A 28 19.86 -25.81 -21.26
C PRO A 28 19.35 -27.20 -21.62
N ASP A 29 18.03 -27.37 -21.79
CA ASP A 29 17.48 -28.33 -22.75
C ASP A 29 15.96 -28.20 -22.84
N GLY A 30 15.46 -28.09 -24.07
CA GLY A 30 14.07 -28.41 -24.39
C GLY A 30 13.28 -27.33 -25.12
N ALA A 31 13.35 -27.38 -26.46
CA ALA A 31 12.34 -26.92 -27.41
C ALA A 31 11.94 -25.44 -27.38
N ALA A 32 12.46 -24.70 -28.36
CA ALA A 32 11.81 -23.51 -28.89
C ALA A 32 10.39 -23.88 -29.40
N ALA A 33 9.41 -23.78 -28.52
CA ALA A 33 8.01 -23.78 -28.92
C ALA A 33 7.71 -22.41 -29.52
N ASN A 34 7.40 -22.41 -30.82
CA ASN A 34 6.75 -21.30 -31.52
C ASN A 34 5.48 -20.88 -30.75
N ALA A 35 5.59 -19.90 -29.86
CA ALA A 35 4.43 -19.25 -29.25
C ALA A 35 4.13 -18.00 -30.06
N GLY A 36 3.18 -18.14 -31.00
CA GLY A 36 2.70 -17.05 -31.83
C GLY A 36 2.22 -15.85 -31.01
N ASP A 37 2.27 -14.69 -31.66
CA ASP A 37 1.90 -13.34 -31.20
C ASP A 37 0.43 -13.17 -30.71
N ASP A 38 -0.26 -14.26 -30.38
CA ASP A 38 -1.68 -14.33 -30.04
C ASP A 38 -1.98 -15.07 -28.71
N ALA A 39 -0.95 -15.39 -27.94
CA ALA A 39 -1.07 -16.06 -26.66
C ALA A 39 -1.89 -15.22 -25.66
N ASN A 40 -3.04 -15.77 -25.24
CA ASN A 40 -3.88 -15.16 -24.21
C ASN A 40 -3.17 -15.24 -22.85
N SER A 41 -2.44 -14.18 -22.50
CA SER A 41 -1.61 -14.11 -21.29
C SER A 41 -2.44 -14.26 -20.01
N VAL A 42 -3.65 -13.68 -20.00
CA VAL A 42 -4.59 -13.84 -18.88
C VAL A 42 -5.03 -15.30 -18.73
N ALA A 43 -5.38 -15.97 -19.83
CA ALA A 43 -5.79 -17.37 -19.78
C ALA A 43 -4.64 -18.29 -19.36
N GLN A 44 -3.42 -18.00 -19.79
CA GLN A 44 -2.23 -18.75 -19.39
C GLN A 44 -2.05 -18.71 -17.87
N VAL A 45 -1.93 -17.52 -17.29
CA VAL A 45 -1.70 -17.34 -15.85
C VAL A 45 -2.84 -17.94 -15.01
N ARG A 46 -4.10 -17.71 -15.43
CA ARG A 46 -5.29 -18.29 -14.80
C ARG A 46 -5.22 -19.81 -14.72
N ASN A 47 -4.77 -20.46 -15.79
CA ASN A 47 -4.70 -21.92 -15.87
C ASN A 47 -3.51 -22.49 -15.09
N GLU A 48 -2.37 -21.81 -15.13
CA GLU A 48 -1.15 -22.21 -14.42
C GLU A 48 -1.31 -22.11 -12.90
N ARG A 49 -2.12 -21.15 -12.40
CA ARG A 49 -2.29 -20.87 -10.95
C ARG A 49 -0.95 -20.69 -10.25
N GLY A 50 -0.07 -19.97 -10.95
CA GLY A 50 1.30 -19.72 -10.56
C GLY A 50 1.43 -18.80 -9.35
N TRP A 51 2.68 -18.60 -8.94
CA TRP A 51 3.03 -17.54 -8.01
C TRP A 51 3.13 -16.22 -8.75
N GLU A 52 2.69 -15.14 -8.12
CA GLU A 52 2.95 -13.77 -8.55
C GLU A 52 3.90 -13.09 -7.56
N TYR A 53 4.84 -12.31 -8.06
CA TYR A 53 5.72 -11.51 -7.21
C TYR A 53 6.26 -10.29 -7.95
N GLY A 54 6.52 -9.23 -7.22
CA GLY A 54 7.01 -8.00 -7.84
C GLY A 54 7.19 -6.83 -6.88
N PRO A 55 7.99 -5.83 -7.27
CA PRO A 55 8.05 -4.57 -6.57
C PRO A 55 6.81 -3.71 -6.84
N PHE A 56 6.48 -2.84 -5.90
CA PHE A 56 5.45 -1.81 -6.07
C PHE A 56 5.84 -0.49 -5.42
N VAL A 57 5.17 0.56 -5.88
CA VAL A 57 5.11 1.87 -5.22
C VAL A 57 3.66 2.27 -5.03
N ASN A 58 3.36 2.89 -3.91
CA ASN A 58 2.03 3.36 -3.57
C ASN A 58 2.12 4.78 -3.00
N TRP A 59 1.18 5.63 -3.42
CA TRP A 59 1.00 6.97 -2.90
C TRP A 59 -0.47 7.25 -2.66
N GLY A 60 -0.78 8.15 -1.74
CA GLY A 60 -2.18 8.46 -1.44
C GLY A 60 -2.38 9.72 -0.63
N THR A 61 -3.65 10.04 -0.41
CA THR A 61 -4.08 11.19 0.38
C THR A 61 -5.05 10.73 1.46
N GLY A 62 -4.97 11.34 2.64
CA GLY A 62 -6.01 11.16 3.64
C GLY A 62 -7.36 11.69 3.18
N ALA A 63 -8.42 11.30 3.87
CA ALA A 63 -9.79 11.74 3.65
C ALA A 63 -10.41 12.26 4.95
N GLY A 64 -11.49 13.04 4.83
CA GLY A 64 -12.18 13.64 5.97
C GLY A 64 -11.26 14.58 6.77
N ALA A 65 -11.25 14.43 8.10
CA ALA A 65 -10.47 15.27 9.02
C ALA A 65 -8.94 15.21 8.82
N ARG A 66 -8.43 14.32 7.96
CA ARG A 66 -7.00 14.17 7.67
C ARG A 66 -6.69 14.33 6.18
N SER A 67 -7.47 15.12 5.43
CA SER A 67 -7.29 15.36 3.98
C SER A 67 -5.91 15.86 3.57
N ASP A 68 -5.22 16.54 4.48
CA ASP A 68 -3.91 17.14 4.25
C ASP A 68 -2.77 16.11 4.36
N TYR A 69 -3.06 14.91 4.85
CA TYR A 69 -2.06 13.86 4.98
C TYR A 69 -1.76 13.28 3.60
N LYS A 70 -0.47 13.04 3.33
CA LYS A 70 -0.01 12.32 2.13
C LYS A 70 0.75 11.08 2.56
N PHE A 71 0.64 10.02 1.77
CA PHE A 71 1.28 8.74 2.05
C PHE A 71 2.18 8.36 0.87
N LEU A 72 3.32 7.74 1.18
CA LEU A 72 4.22 7.13 0.21
C LEU A 72 4.80 5.86 0.83
N TRP A 73 4.67 4.73 0.14
CA TRP A 73 5.19 3.46 0.58
C TRP A 73 5.58 2.62 -0.62
N SER A 74 6.61 1.80 -0.48
CA SER A 74 7.09 0.93 -1.54
C SER A 74 7.64 -0.36 -0.96
N GLY A 75 7.54 -1.42 -1.73
CA GLY A 75 7.76 -2.75 -1.21
C GLY A 75 7.79 -3.83 -2.26
N PHE A 76 7.68 -5.05 -1.78
CA PHE A 76 7.55 -6.26 -2.59
C PHE A 76 6.29 -7.01 -2.16
N GLU A 77 5.56 -7.50 -3.15
CA GLU A 77 4.37 -8.34 -2.98
C GLU A 77 4.64 -9.75 -3.49
N LEU A 78 4.03 -10.74 -2.85
CA LEU A 78 4.04 -12.14 -3.22
C LEU A 78 2.61 -12.67 -3.08
N GLY A 79 2.10 -13.30 -4.14
CA GLY A 79 0.74 -13.85 -4.19
C GLY A 79 0.70 -15.23 -4.82
N LYS A 80 -0.37 -15.96 -4.52
CA LYS A 80 -0.63 -17.28 -5.08
C LYS A 80 -2.11 -17.47 -5.35
N VAL A 81 -2.43 -17.83 -6.59
CA VAL A 81 -3.78 -18.23 -6.98
C VAL A 81 -4.08 -19.60 -6.36
N LEU A 82 -5.09 -19.66 -5.49
CA LEU A 82 -5.38 -20.85 -4.69
C LEU A 82 -6.47 -21.73 -5.31
N THR A 83 -7.42 -21.14 -6.05
CA THR A 83 -8.57 -21.87 -6.57
C THR A 83 -8.54 -22.00 -8.09
N PRO A 84 -9.17 -23.05 -8.66
CA PRO A 84 -9.63 -22.98 -10.05
C PRO A 84 -10.67 -21.87 -10.21
N VAL A 85 -11.11 -21.64 -11.46
CA VAL A 85 -12.21 -20.70 -11.74
C VAL A 85 -13.49 -21.21 -11.09
N LEU A 86 -13.97 -20.47 -10.10
CA LEU A 86 -15.25 -20.71 -9.44
C LEU A 86 -16.33 -19.99 -10.24
N HIS A 87 -17.37 -20.72 -10.64
CA HIS A 87 -18.46 -20.20 -11.46
C HIS A 87 -19.61 -19.74 -10.56
N ALA A 88 -19.75 -18.42 -10.42
CA ALA A 88 -20.70 -17.78 -9.51
C ALA A 88 -21.42 -16.60 -10.19
N GLY A 89 -21.91 -16.81 -11.42
CA GLY A 89 -22.57 -15.78 -12.20
C GLY A 89 -21.63 -14.60 -12.49
N PHE A 90 -22.03 -13.38 -12.12
CA PHE A 90 -21.22 -12.17 -12.31
C PHE A 90 -19.95 -12.15 -11.44
N MET A 91 -19.88 -12.95 -10.38
CA MET A 91 -18.71 -13.09 -9.52
C MET A 91 -17.76 -14.21 -9.99
N THR A 92 -17.94 -14.79 -11.18
CA THR A 92 -17.06 -15.87 -11.66
C THR A 92 -15.60 -15.44 -11.69
N GLY A 93 -14.71 -16.19 -11.05
CA GLY A 93 -13.32 -15.77 -10.82
C GLY A 93 -12.48 -16.77 -10.05
N GLN A 94 -11.30 -16.35 -9.62
CA GLN A 94 -10.37 -17.14 -8.80
C GLN A 94 -10.04 -16.40 -7.52
N PHE A 95 -9.85 -17.17 -6.45
CA PHE A 95 -9.32 -16.66 -5.21
C PHE A 95 -7.80 -16.75 -5.19
N GLU A 96 -7.19 -15.69 -4.70
CA GLU A 96 -5.76 -15.54 -4.53
C GLU A 96 -5.45 -15.03 -3.11
N PHE A 97 -4.38 -15.57 -2.55
CA PHE A 97 -3.84 -15.14 -1.27
C PHE A 97 -2.47 -14.52 -1.50
N ALA A 98 -2.29 -13.31 -0.98
CA ALA A 98 -1.04 -12.57 -1.12
C ALA A 98 -0.62 -11.92 0.19
N GLY A 99 0.62 -11.45 0.21
CA GLY A 99 1.16 -10.63 1.27
C GLY A 99 2.29 -9.76 0.74
N ASN A 100 2.54 -8.64 1.42
CA ASN A 100 3.59 -7.72 1.04
C ASN A 100 4.40 -7.19 2.23
N ILE A 101 5.62 -6.80 1.93
CA ILE A 101 6.53 -6.12 2.86
C ILE A 101 6.84 -4.73 2.30
N MET A 102 6.87 -3.73 3.19
CA MET A 102 7.18 -2.34 2.84
C MET A 102 8.34 -1.82 3.68
N PRO A 103 9.59 -1.99 3.20
CA PRO A 103 10.75 -1.39 3.85
C PRO A 103 10.71 0.15 3.85
N LEU A 104 9.98 0.74 2.90
CA LEU A 104 9.72 2.18 2.88
C LEU A 104 8.25 2.42 3.18
N TRP A 105 7.97 3.02 4.33
CA TRP A 105 6.68 3.61 4.64
C TRP A 105 6.86 5.04 5.13
N GLN A 106 6.12 5.98 4.55
CA GLN A 106 6.18 7.39 4.90
C GLN A 106 4.80 8.02 4.92
N ALA A 107 4.59 8.89 5.91
CA ALA A 107 3.44 9.78 5.97
C ALA A 107 3.92 11.21 6.13
N TYR A 108 3.36 12.10 5.31
CA TYR A 108 3.59 13.53 5.32
C TYR A 108 2.36 14.17 5.93
N THR A 109 2.53 14.76 7.10
CA THR A 109 1.48 15.49 7.81
C THR A 109 1.77 16.98 7.77
N PRO A 110 0.78 17.85 8.01
CA PRO A 110 1.03 19.28 8.17
C PRO A 110 2.19 19.55 9.13
N PRO A 111 2.95 20.65 8.94
CA PRO A 111 3.97 21.05 9.90
C PRO A 111 3.33 21.32 11.28
N PRO A 112 4.13 21.35 12.37
CA PRO A 112 3.61 21.75 13.67
C PRO A 112 2.83 23.06 13.59
N HIS A 113 1.60 23.04 14.08
CA HIS A 113 0.67 24.16 14.03
C HIS A 113 -0.26 24.12 15.24
N GLU A 114 -0.99 25.19 15.47
CA GLU A 114 -2.02 25.23 16.50
C GLU A 114 -3.34 24.71 15.92
N GLU A 115 -3.91 23.70 16.54
CA GLU A 115 -5.16 23.06 16.12
C GLU A 115 -6.21 23.24 17.24
N GLN A 116 -7.48 23.43 16.86
CA GLN A 116 -8.58 23.60 17.81
C GLN A 116 -9.06 22.23 18.30
N PHE A 117 -9.10 22.05 19.61
CA PHE A 117 -9.60 20.84 20.26
C PHE A 117 -10.69 21.17 21.27
N THR A 118 -11.61 20.23 21.46
CA THR A 118 -12.58 20.30 22.55
C THR A 118 -11.92 19.86 23.85
N CYS A 119 -11.64 20.81 24.75
CA CYS A 119 -11.19 20.55 26.11
C CYS A 119 -12.37 20.56 27.08
N GLN A 120 -12.21 19.86 28.19
CA GLN A 120 -13.13 19.94 29.31
C GLN A 120 -12.54 20.84 30.39
N THR A 121 -13.25 21.91 30.78
CA THR A 121 -12.83 22.76 31.90
C THR A 121 -12.98 22.04 33.24
N LEU A 122 -12.38 22.58 34.31
CA LEU A 122 -12.55 22.11 35.69
C LEU A 122 -14.02 22.01 36.13
N ASN A 123 -14.92 22.78 35.49
CA ASN A 123 -16.36 22.78 35.74
C ASN A 123 -17.14 21.80 34.84
N GLY A 124 -16.45 20.93 34.11
CA GLY A 124 -17.04 19.94 33.22
C GLY A 124 -17.56 20.48 31.89
N GLN A 125 -17.38 21.77 31.61
CA GLN A 125 -17.87 22.42 30.39
C GLN A 125 -16.90 22.20 29.23
N MET A 126 -17.43 21.80 28.07
CA MET A 126 -16.66 21.63 26.84
C MET A 126 -16.37 23.00 26.20
N VAL A 127 -15.10 23.34 26.05
CA VAL A 127 -14.62 24.59 25.44
C VAL A 127 -13.61 24.30 24.34
N SER A 128 -13.52 25.17 23.34
CA SER A 128 -12.52 25.07 22.29
C SER A 128 -11.19 25.64 22.79
N CYS A 129 -10.16 24.81 22.91
CA CYS A 129 -8.79 25.25 23.15
C CYS A 129 -7.97 25.20 21.87
N LEU A 130 -7.07 26.16 21.72
CA LEU A 130 -6.00 26.09 20.75
C LEU A 130 -4.82 25.36 21.39
N LEU A 131 -4.37 24.26 20.79
CA LEU A 131 -3.26 23.47 21.34
C LEU A 131 -2.24 23.16 20.24
N PRO A 132 -0.94 23.11 20.58
CA PRO A 132 0.08 22.81 19.60
C PRO A 132 0.02 21.33 19.20
N ALA A 133 -0.30 21.08 17.93
CA ALA A 133 -0.24 19.78 17.30
C ALA A 133 1.15 19.54 16.72
N GLY A 134 1.69 18.34 16.95
CA GLY A 134 2.89 17.88 16.26
C GLY A 134 2.66 17.70 14.76
N GLY A 135 3.72 17.44 14.00
CA GLY A 135 3.59 17.30 12.56
C GLY A 135 4.91 17.02 11.85
N GLY A 136 4.85 16.98 10.52
CA GLY A 136 5.98 16.70 9.64
C GLY A 136 5.98 15.28 9.06
N THR A 137 7.18 14.78 8.79
CA THR A 137 7.39 13.53 8.04
C THR A 137 7.65 12.36 8.98
N PHE A 138 6.78 11.37 8.91
CA PHE A 138 6.90 10.10 9.63
C PHE A 138 7.49 9.05 8.70
N ARG A 139 8.38 8.22 9.24
CA ARG A 139 9.04 7.13 8.52
C ARG A 139 8.85 5.83 9.27
N GLY A 140 8.75 4.74 8.54
CA GLY A 140 8.47 3.44 9.09
C GLY A 140 8.68 2.31 8.11
N VAL A 141 8.28 1.13 8.56
CA VAL A 141 8.16 -0.09 7.76
C VAL A 141 6.75 -0.64 7.92
N GLY A 142 6.31 -1.46 6.98
CA GLY A 142 5.04 -2.14 7.09
C GLY A 142 5.07 -3.57 6.55
N LEU A 143 4.06 -4.33 6.94
CA LEU A 143 3.83 -5.70 6.54
C LEU A 143 2.32 -5.87 6.36
N THR A 144 1.89 -6.32 5.18
CA THR A 144 0.51 -6.75 4.96
C THR A 144 0.53 -8.27 4.79
N PRO A 145 0.41 -9.04 5.88
CA PRO A 145 0.56 -10.50 5.81
C PRO A 145 -0.63 -11.19 5.15
N VAL A 146 -1.77 -10.51 5.07
CA VAL A 146 -3.03 -11.06 4.54
C VAL A 146 -3.61 -10.08 3.53
N ILE A 147 -3.58 -10.49 2.27
CA ILE A 147 -4.29 -9.88 1.15
C ILE A 147 -5.13 -10.98 0.52
N PHE A 148 -6.44 -10.81 0.57
CA PHE A 148 -7.39 -11.64 -0.14
C PHE A 148 -7.75 -10.95 -1.44
N ARG A 149 -7.45 -11.60 -2.57
CA ARG A 149 -7.74 -11.06 -3.89
C ARG A 149 -8.70 -11.98 -4.64
N TRP A 150 -9.68 -11.35 -5.28
CA TRP A 150 -10.64 -12.01 -6.15
C TRP A 150 -10.38 -11.57 -7.60
N ASN A 151 -9.83 -12.49 -8.38
CA ASN A 151 -9.49 -12.26 -9.78
C ASN A 151 -10.68 -12.63 -10.67
N PHE A 152 -11.29 -11.65 -11.33
CA PHE A 152 -12.47 -11.90 -12.15
C PHE A 152 -12.14 -12.62 -13.45
N LEU A 153 -13.03 -13.51 -13.86
CA LEU A 153 -12.99 -14.08 -15.20
C LEU A 153 -13.32 -12.99 -16.20
N THR A 154 -12.44 -12.81 -17.18
CA THR A 154 -12.53 -11.79 -18.22
C THR A 154 -12.35 -12.43 -19.59
N ARG A 155 -12.96 -11.82 -20.60
CA ARG A 155 -12.75 -12.18 -22.01
C ARG A 155 -11.49 -11.52 -22.58
N SER A 156 -10.93 -10.53 -21.90
CA SER A 156 -9.73 -9.83 -22.35
C SER A 156 -8.52 -10.76 -22.33
N LYS A 157 -7.67 -10.67 -23.36
CA LYS A 157 -6.40 -11.40 -23.44
C LYS A 157 -5.28 -10.76 -22.61
N ARG A 158 -5.44 -9.49 -22.21
CA ARG A 158 -4.38 -8.67 -21.60
C ARG A 158 -4.77 -7.97 -20.30
N ILE A 159 -6.04 -7.89 -19.95
CA ILE A 159 -6.51 -7.15 -18.77
C ILE A 159 -7.28 -8.09 -17.87
N GLN A 160 -6.82 -8.24 -16.63
CA GLN A 160 -7.47 -9.04 -15.60
C GLN A 160 -7.89 -8.15 -14.42
N PRO A 161 -9.18 -7.81 -14.30
CA PRO A 161 -9.67 -7.04 -13.18
C PRO A 161 -9.76 -7.89 -11.92
N TRP A 162 -9.60 -7.25 -10.77
CA TRP A 162 -9.67 -7.90 -9.47
C TRP A 162 -10.17 -6.95 -8.38
N LEU A 163 -10.67 -7.53 -7.30
CA LEU A 163 -10.99 -6.85 -6.05
C LEU A 163 -10.12 -7.42 -4.93
N GLN A 164 -9.85 -6.62 -3.90
CA GLN A 164 -9.10 -7.09 -2.75
C GLN A 164 -9.63 -6.56 -1.41
N ALA A 165 -9.38 -7.34 -0.37
CA ALA A 165 -9.45 -6.92 1.02
C ALA A 165 -8.16 -7.36 1.72
N ALA A 166 -7.55 -6.49 2.49
CA ALA A 166 -6.26 -6.73 3.12
C ALA A 166 -6.20 -6.17 4.54
N GLY A 167 -5.29 -6.72 5.35
CA GLY A 167 -5.00 -6.21 6.68
C GLY A 167 -3.50 -6.19 6.91
N GLY A 168 -2.97 -5.01 7.26
CA GLY A 168 -1.55 -4.83 7.50
C GLY A 168 -1.20 -4.24 8.86
N LEU A 169 0.09 -4.23 9.13
CA LEU A 169 0.75 -3.67 10.30
C LEU A 169 1.79 -2.66 9.83
N ILE A 170 1.86 -1.53 10.51
CA ILE A 170 2.80 -0.44 10.22
C ILE A 170 3.52 -0.12 11.52
N TYR A 171 4.85 -0.13 11.45
CA TYR A 171 5.73 0.37 12.50
C TYR A 171 6.32 1.71 12.06
N THR A 172 6.22 2.74 12.91
CA THR A 172 6.79 4.06 12.67
C THR A 172 7.88 4.40 13.69
N THR A 173 8.90 5.13 13.24
CA THR A 173 10.02 5.63 14.06
C THR A 173 9.58 6.56 15.18
N HIS A 174 8.46 7.25 14.98
CA HIS A 174 7.81 8.12 15.96
C HIS A 174 6.31 7.82 15.99
N LYS A 175 5.66 8.14 17.11
CA LYS A 175 4.22 7.90 17.33
C LYS A 175 3.39 8.52 16.20
N PHE A 176 2.55 7.72 15.55
CA PHE A 176 1.73 8.13 14.39
C PHE A 176 0.28 7.70 14.60
N PRO A 177 -0.74 8.51 14.21
CA PRO A 177 -0.65 9.87 13.67
C PRO A 177 -0.12 10.89 14.70
N PRO A 178 0.35 12.08 14.28
CA PRO A 178 0.75 13.11 15.24
C PRO A 178 -0.43 13.46 16.15
N ASN A 179 -0.13 13.56 17.44
CA ASN A 179 -1.07 14.03 18.44
C ASN A 179 -0.66 15.43 18.92
N LEU A 180 -1.44 15.95 19.85
CA LEU A 180 -1.09 17.08 20.69
C LEU A 180 0.29 16.89 21.34
N LEU A 181 1.12 17.92 21.32
CA LEU A 181 2.30 17.96 22.18
C LEU A 181 1.81 17.87 23.62
N SER A 182 2.40 16.97 24.41
CA SER A 182 2.01 16.74 25.80
C SER A 182 2.01 18.07 26.56
N ASN A 183 0.86 18.41 27.16
CA ASN A 183 0.73 19.57 28.03
C ASN A 183 0.40 19.08 29.44
N PRO A 184 1.41 18.97 30.34
CA PRO A 184 1.21 18.51 31.71
C PRO A 184 0.26 19.41 32.51
N SER A 185 0.17 20.69 32.17
CA SER A 185 -0.69 21.66 32.84
C SER A 185 -2.18 21.43 32.54
N GLU A 186 -2.49 20.81 31.41
CA GLU A 186 -3.86 20.51 30.96
C GLU A 186 -4.21 19.01 31.09
N GLY A 187 -3.32 18.21 31.69
CA GLY A 187 -3.50 16.75 31.83
C GLY A 187 -3.56 16.00 30.50
N ILE A 188 -3.00 16.57 29.42
CA ILE A 188 -3.06 16.00 28.07
C ILE A 188 -1.84 15.11 27.83
N ASP A 189 -2.04 13.79 27.89
CA ASP A 189 -1.06 12.83 27.37
C ASP A 189 -1.17 12.73 25.84
N GLY A 190 -0.11 13.17 25.18
CA GLY A 190 -0.01 13.31 23.72
C GLY A 190 0.36 12.02 22.99
N GLY A 191 0.26 10.84 23.61
CA GLY A 191 0.75 9.61 22.99
C GLY A 191 -0.20 8.91 22.00
N THR A 192 0.09 8.90 20.70
CA THR A 192 -0.35 7.80 19.80
C THR A 192 0.63 6.62 19.89
N SER A 193 0.50 5.62 19.01
CA SER A 193 1.37 4.44 19.00
C SER A 193 2.39 4.49 17.87
N VAL A 194 3.53 3.83 18.06
CA VAL A 194 4.46 3.50 16.98
C VAL A 194 3.98 2.30 16.15
N TRP A 195 2.98 1.57 16.64
CA TRP A 195 2.33 0.46 15.96
C TRP A 195 0.92 0.83 15.52
N ASN A 196 0.61 0.59 14.24
CA ASN A 196 -0.69 0.84 13.66
C ASN A 196 -1.15 -0.34 12.80
N PHE A 197 -2.44 -0.65 12.85
CA PHE A 197 -3.12 -1.56 11.93
C PHE A 197 -3.62 -0.79 10.72
N SER A 198 -3.56 -1.44 9.55
CA SER A 198 -3.98 -0.89 8.27
C SER A 198 -4.90 -1.85 7.51
N PRO A 199 -6.18 -1.99 7.90
CA PRO A 199 -7.18 -2.59 7.02
C PRO A 199 -7.32 -1.79 5.73
N GLN A 200 -7.41 -2.51 4.61
CA GLN A 200 -7.45 -1.97 3.26
C GLN A 200 -8.50 -2.72 2.44
N GLY A 201 -9.15 -2.02 1.51
CA GLY A 201 -10.07 -2.63 0.56
C GLY A 201 -10.13 -1.82 -0.72
N GLY A 202 -10.24 -2.51 -1.86
CA GLY A 202 -10.16 -1.84 -3.15
C GLY A 202 -10.20 -2.78 -4.33
N GLY A 203 -9.75 -2.29 -5.47
CA GLY A 203 -9.74 -3.04 -6.71
C GLY A 203 -8.70 -2.50 -7.68
N GLY A 204 -8.41 -3.31 -8.68
CA GLY A 204 -7.38 -3.02 -9.65
C GLY A 204 -7.47 -3.87 -10.90
N VAL A 205 -6.44 -3.73 -11.72
CA VAL A 205 -6.26 -4.47 -12.96
C VAL A 205 -4.82 -4.92 -13.10
N HIS A 206 -4.61 -6.16 -13.52
CA HIS A 206 -3.35 -6.58 -14.12
C HIS A 206 -3.40 -6.29 -15.62
N ILE A 207 -2.41 -5.56 -16.13
CA ILE A 207 -2.24 -5.23 -17.55
C ILE A 207 -1.02 -6.00 -18.06
N PHE A 208 -1.26 -7.10 -18.76
CA PHE A 208 -0.22 -7.96 -19.32
C PHE A 208 0.46 -7.30 -20.52
N LEU A 209 1.73 -6.97 -20.36
CA LEU A 209 2.58 -6.44 -21.43
C LEU A 209 3.18 -7.56 -22.28
N ARG A 210 3.46 -8.70 -21.64
CA ARG A 210 4.02 -9.92 -22.23
C ARG A 210 3.47 -11.14 -21.46
N PRO A 211 3.59 -12.36 -22.02
CA PRO A 211 3.33 -13.57 -21.25
C PRO A 211 4.07 -13.54 -19.91
N LYS A 212 3.36 -13.85 -18.82
CA LYS A 212 3.87 -13.89 -17.44
C LYS A 212 4.48 -12.58 -16.91
N ARG A 213 4.14 -11.43 -17.50
CA ARG A 213 4.60 -10.10 -17.03
C ARG A 213 3.49 -9.06 -17.14
N SER A 214 3.11 -8.45 -16.02
CA SER A 214 2.07 -7.42 -15.97
C SER A 214 2.53 -6.14 -15.26
N ILE A 215 1.91 -5.02 -15.64
CA ILE A 215 1.82 -3.83 -14.81
C ILE A 215 0.50 -3.91 -14.07
N ASP A 216 0.54 -3.71 -12.76
CA ASP A 216 -0.61 -3.78 -11.91
C ASP A 216 -0.94 -2.39 -11.39
N ILE A 217 -2.20 -1.98 -11.52
CA ILE A 217 -2.67 -0.67 -11.08
C ILE A 217 -3.88 -0.90 -10.19
N ASN A 218 -3.87 -0.33 -8.99
CA ASN A 218 -5.00 -0.44 -8.07
C ASN A 218 -5.25 0.82 -7.26
N VAL A 219 -6.48 0.90 -6.76
CA VAL A 219 -6.94 1.94 -5.85
C VAL A 219 -7.52 1.26 -4.62
N ASN A 220 -7.02 1.63 -3.44
CA ASN A 220 -7.45 1.11 -2.16
C ASN A 220 -7.91 2.25 -1.24
N GLY A 221 -9.03 2.01 -0.56
CA GLY A 221 -9.35 2.70 0.68
C GLY A 221 -8.55 2.07 1.81
N VAL A 222 -7.76 2.88 2.53
CA VAL A 222 -6.92 2.42 3.63
C VAL A 222 -7.31 3.17 4.90
N HIS A 223 -7.64 2.42 5.94
CA HIS A 223 -7.91 2.94 7.28
C HIS A 223 -6.73 2.61 8.17
N ILE A 224 -6.14 3.60 8.86
CA ILE A 224 -4.96 3.39 9.70
C ILE A 224 -5.33 3.74 11.15
N SER A 225 -5.16 2.79 12.06
CA SER A 225 -5.60 2.92 13.45
C SER A 225 -4.63 2.23 14.38
N SER A 226 -4.36 2.80 15.54
CA SER A 226 -3.58 2.13 16.59
C SER A 226 -4.39 1.06 17.33
N ALA A 227 -5.66 0.87 16.97
CA ALA A 227 -6.62 0.04 17.70
C ALA A 227 -6.66 0.35 19.22
N SER A 228 -6.39 1.62 19.58
CA SER A 228 -6.29 2.07 20.98
C SER A 228 -5.13 1.47 21.79
N LEU A 229 -4.06 0.98 21.14
CA LEU A 229 -2.82 0.57 21.81
C LEU A 229 -2.01 1.74 22.44
N GLY A 230 -2.48 2.98 22.30
CA GLY A 230 -1.96 4.15 23.01
C GLY A 230 -3.11 4.94 23.65
N ASP A 231 -2.78 5.92 24.49
CA ASP A 231 -3.75 6.67 25.32
C ASP A 231 -4.78 7.48 24.50
N ARG A 232 -4.52 7.68 23.19
CA ARG A 232 -5.50 8.19 22.21
C ARG A 232 -5.40 7.47 20.85
N ASN A 233 -6.53 7.33 20.15
CA ASN A 233 -6.63 6.78 18.80
C ASN A 233 -7.33 7.73 17.80
N PRO A 234 -6.75 8.89 17.45
CA PRO A 234 -7.28 9.77 16.42
C PRO A 234 -6.88 9.24 15.03
N GLY A 235 -7.19 7.96 14.75
CA GLY A 235 -6.77 7.22 13.56
C GLY A 235 -7.03 7.97 12.25
N VAL A 236 -6.33 7.57 11.19
CA VAL A 236 -6.65 8.03 9.83
C VAL A 236 -7.89 7.26 9.40
N ASN A 237 -9.06 7.87 9.65
CA ASN A 237 -10.38 7.26 9.46
C ASN A 237 -10.64 6.79 8.02
N GLY A 238 -9.96 7.40 7.05
CA GLY A 238 -9.88 6.89 5.69
C GLY A 238 -8.80 7.61 4.90
N SER A 239 -8.17 6.91 3.97
CA SER A 239 -7.28 7.47 2.97
C SER A 239 -7.54 6.74 1.65
N VAL A 240 -7.37 7.46 0.53
CA VAL A 240 -7.44 6.87 -0.81
C VAL A 240 -6.02 6.77 -1.32
N GLN A 241 -5.63 5.57 -1.69
CA GLN A 241 -4.25 5.25 -2.05
C GLN A 241 -4.22 4.52 -3.39
N VAL A 242 -3.27 4.89 -4.23
CA VAL A 242 -3.05 4.32 -5.56
C VAL A 242 -1.72 3.58 -5.53
N GLN A 243 -1.74 2.33 -6.02
CA GLN A 243 -0.54 1.52 -6.16
C GLN A 243 -0.28 1.22 -7.62
N VAL A 244 1.00 1.21 -7.99
CA VAL A 244 1.49 0.67 -9.25
C VAL A 244 2.60 -0.32 -8.96
N GLY A 245 2.48 -1.52 -9.53
CA GLY A 245 3.43 -2.62 -9.40
C GLY A 245 3.83 -3.20 -10.74
N TYR A 246 4.95 -3.92 -10.73
CA TYR A 246 5.36 -4.73 -11.88
C TYR A 246 5.51 -6.18 -11.43
N THR A 247 4.75 -7.07 -12.06
CA THR A 247 4.53 -8.43 -11.54
C THR A 247 5.03 -9.48 -12.50
N PHE A 248 5.76 -10.44 -11.94
CA PHE A 248 6.22 -11.65 -12.60
C PHE A 248 5.34 -12.81 -12.18
N TRP A 249 4.95 -13.64 -13.14
CA TRP A 249 4.13 -14.83 -12.91
C TRP A 249 4.97 -16.09 -13.14
N LYS A 250 4.88 -17.08 -12.25
CA LYS A 250 5.67 -18.32 -12.33
C LYS A 250 4.83 -19.57 -12.16
#